data_AF-A0A291IQT9-F1
#
_entry.id   AF-A0A291IQT9-F1
#
_cell.length_a   1.000
_cell.length_b   1.000
_cell.length_c   1.000
_cell.angle_alpha   90.00
_cell.angle_beta   90.00
_cell.angle_gamma   90.00
#
_symmetry.space_group_name_H-M   'P 1'
#
loop_
_entity.id
_entity.type
_entity.pdbx_description
1 polymer ?
#
loop_
_entity_poly.entity_id
_entity_poly.type
_entity_poly.pdbx_seq_one_letter_code
_entity_poly.pdbx_strand_id
1 'polypeptide(L)'
;MTEAIEAFNLKLLLFIRESMLDDQSSKLKILLGLDKETAQLISSISIDEVITLSKSGFLLFSPRIKCDEFRKILDSKEPDPKTLIEILNRNG
;
A
#
# COMPACT_ATOMS: atom_id res chain seq x y z
N MET A 1 18.12 -8.39 -8.15
CA MET A 1 16.75 -8.54 -7.59
C MET A 1 16.55 -7.62 -6.39
N THR A 2 17.53 -7.53 -5.49
CA THR A 2 17.54 -6.61 -4.33
C THR A 2 17.29 -5.16 -4.74
N GLU A 3 18.02 -4.61 -5.72
CA GLU A 3 17.82 -3.22 -6.20
C GLU A 3 16.39 -2.91 -6.66
N ALA A 4 15.71 -3.89 -7.29
CA ALA A 4 14.32 -3.71 -7.72
C ALA A 4 13.35 -3.71 -6.53
N ILE A 5 13.62 -4.54 -5.51
CA ILE A 5 12.86 -4.57 -4.25
C ILE A 5 13.07 -3.25 -3.50
N GLU A 6 14.30 -2.76 -3.42
CA GLU A 6 14.62 -1.49 -2.77
C GLU A 6 13.94 -0.30 -3.47
N ALA A 7 14.03 -0.24 -4.79
CA ALA A 7 13.35 0.79 -5.57
C ALA A 7 11.83 0.74 -5.42
N PHE A 8 11.25 -0.47 -5.35
CA PHE A 8 9.81 -0.64 -5.11
C PHE A 8 9.41 -0.18 -3.70
N ASN A 9 10.15 -0.63 -2.68
CA ASN A 9 9.92 -0.23 -1.29
C ASN A 9 10.00 1.31 -1.13
N LEU A 10 11.02 1.94 -1.73
CA LEU A 10 11.19 3.39 -1.67
C LEU A 10 9.99 4.12 -2.28
N LYS A 11 9.56 3.72 -3.49
CA LYS A 11 8.40 4.31 -4.16
C LYS A 11 7.13 4.17 -3.33
N LEU A 12 6.90 2.99 -2.77
CA LEU A 12 5.69 2.71 -1.99
C LEU A 12 5.67 3.49 -0.67
N LEU A 13 6.80 3.56 0.05
CA LEU A 13 6.91 4.34 1.28
C LEU A 13 6.72 5.84 1.03
N LEU A 14 7.31 6.39 -0.03
CA LEU A 14 7.13 7.80 -0.42
C LEU A 14 5.68 8.09 -0.78
N PHE A 15 5.05 7.20 -1.57
CA PHE A 15 3.63 7.33 -1.91
C PHE A 15 2.73 7.34 -0.68
N ILE A 16 2.94 6.42 0.28
CA ILE A 16 2.20 6.39 1.55
C ILE A 16 2.39 7.71 2.29
N ARG A 17 3.65 8.14 2.46
CA ARG A 17 4.02 9.35 3.20
C ARG A 17 3.31 10.59 2.65
N GLU A 18 3.39 10.82 1.34
CA GLU A 18 2.77 11.98 0.69
C GLU A 18 1.24 11.94 0.77
N SER A 19 0.66 10.75 0.57
CA SER A 19 -0.80 10.61 0.53
C SER A 19 -1.46 10.70 1.91
N MET A 20 -0.69 10.60 3.00
CA MET A 20 -1.20 10.83 4.36
C MET A 20 -1.26 12.32 4.74
N LEU A 21 -0.72 13.22 3.90
CA LEU A 21 -0.78 14.68 4.10
C LEU A 21 -2.06 15.31 3.52
N ASP A 22 -2.88 14.54 2.79
CA ASP A 22 -4.09 15.00 2.10
C ASP A 22 -5.39 14.34 2.63
N ASP A 23 -6.54 14.93 2.35
CA ASP A 23 -7.88 14.48 2.80
C ASP A 23 -8.28 13.08 2.24
N GLN A 24 -7.53 12.57 1.26
CA GLN A 24 -7.67 11.20 0.72
C GLN A 24 -7.11 10.10 1.64
N SER A 25 -6.50 10.46 2.79
CA SER A 25 -5.84 9.50 3.69
C SER A 25 -6.72 8.32 4.09
N SER A 26 -8.04 8.54 4.29
CA SER A 26 -8.98 7.52 4.74
C SER A 26 -9.18 6.38 3.73
N LYS A 27 -9.43 6.68 2.46
CA LYS A 27 -9.62 5.68 1.40
C LYS A 27 -8.33 4.95 1.06
N LEU A 28 -7.21 5.68 1.05
CA LEU A 28 -5.92 5.10 0.73
C LEU A 28 -5.43 4.12 1.81
N LYS A 29 -5.66 4.43 3.09
CA LYS A 29 -5.38 3.50 4.19
C LYS A 29 -6.09 2.16 4.00
N ILE A 30 -7.35 2.18 3.57
CA ILE A 30 -8.13 0.97 3.28
C ILE A 30 -7.51 0.20 2.11
N LEU A 31 -7.19 0.89 1.01
CA LEU A 31 -6.62 0.28 -0.19
C LEU A 31 -5.25 -0.37 0.07
N LEU A 32 -4.40 0.29 0.86
CA LEU A 32 -3.09 -0.23 1.23
C LEU A 32 -3.15 -1.21 2.41
N GLY A 33 -4.29 -1.29 3.10
CA GLY A 33 -4.48 -2.05 4.34
C GLY A 33 -3.54 -1.67 5.45
N LEU A 34 -3.30 -0.37 5.58
CA LEU A 34 -2.54 0.18 6.69
C LEU A 34 -3.51 0.53 7.81
N ASP A 35 -3.22 0.04 9.01
CA ASP A 35 -3.85 0.61 10.20
C ASP A 35 -3.41 2.09 10.37
N LYS A 36 -4.11 2.79 11.27
CA LYS A 36 -3.88 4.22 11.50
C LYS A 36 -2.48 4.50 12.05
N GLU A 37 -1.95 3.63 12.90
CA GLU A 37 -0.69 3.81 13.62
C GLU A 37 0.48 3.64 12.64
N THR A 38 0.46 2.60 11.82
CA THR A 38 1.42 2.33 10.75
C THR A 38 1.45 3.48 9.73
N ALA A 39 0.27 3.95 9.29
CA ALA A 39 0.19 5.06 8.34
C ALA A 39 0.77 6.37 8.92
N GLN A 40 0.47 6.67 10.19
CA GLN A 40 1.01 7.84 10.90
C GLN A 40 2.52 7.74 11.12
N LEU A 41 3.03 6.55 11.48
CA LEU A 41 4.45 6.31 11.61
C LEU A 41 5.18 6.59 10.29
N ILE A 42 4.71 6.02 9.17
CA ILE A 42 5.34 6.23 7.86
C ILE A 42 5.31 7.71 7.44
N SER A 43 4.24 8.45 7.76
CA SER A 43 4.17 9.88 7.47
C SER A 43 5.11 10.75 8.33
N SER A 44 5.50 10.26 9.52
CA SER A 44 6.21 11.07 10.52
C SER A 44 7.71 10.82 10.57
N ILE A 45 8.19 9.64 10.14
CA ILE A 45 9.64 9.37 10.01
C ILE A 45 10.30 10.34 9.03
N SER A 46 11.61 10.54 9.07
CA SER A 46 12.37 11.36 8.12
C SER A 46 12.53 10.70 6.75
N ILE A 47 12.99 11.46 5.75
CA ILE A 47 13.31 10.90 4.42
C ILE A 47 14.50 9.93 4.50
N ASP A 48 15.48 10.20 5.35
CA ASP A 48 16.63 9.31 5.54
C ASP A 48 16.20 7.96 6.15
N GLU A 49 15.24 7.98 7.09
CA GLU A 49 14.64 6.76 7.63
C GLU A 49 13.85 5.99 6.56
N VAL A 50 13.10 6.68 5.68
CA VAL A 50 12.42 6.04 4.53
C VAL A 50 13.44 5.36 3.61
N ILE A 51 14.53 6.03 3.26
CA ILE A 51 15.59 5.47 2.42
C ILE A 51 16.22 4.26 3.10
N THR A 52 16.50 4.35 4.39
CA THR A 52 17.08 3.24 5.17
C THR A 52 16.15 2.03 5.19
N LEU A 53 14.86 2.24 5.46
CA LEU A 53 13.86 1.17 5.48
C LEU A 53 13.71 0.49 4.12
N SER A 54 13.80 1.28 3.03
CA SER A 54 13.67 0.73 1.67
C SER A 54 14.77 -0.30 1.33
N LYS A 55 15.94 -0.18 1.96
CA LYS A 55 17.12 -1.04 1.76
C LYS A 55 17.09 -2.35 2.55
N SER A 56 15.93 -2.76 3.06
CA SER A 56 15.77 -3.96 3.89
C SER A 56 16.10 -5.28 3.18
N GLY A 57 16.16 -5.29 1.85
CA GLY A 57 16.43 -6.48 1.03
C GLY A 57 15.24 -7.43 0.87
N PHE A 58 14.07 -7.09 1.43
CA PHE A 58 12.81 -7.81 1.26
C PHE A 58 11.63 -6.85 1.04
N LEU A 59 10.52 -7.35 0.51
CA LEU A 59 9.32 -6.54 0.31
C LEU A 59 8.69 -6.17 1.65
N LEU A 60 8.53 -4.87 1.91
CA LEU A 60 7.95 -4.38 3.16
C LEU A 60 6.43 -4.59 3.25
N PHE A 61 5.77 -4.79 2.10
CA PHE A 61 4.33 -4.94 2.01
C PHE A 61 3.98 -6.18 1.19
N SER A 62 3.00 -6.94 1.65
CA SER A 62 2.47 -8.10 0.94
C SER A 62 1.16 -7.76 0.22
N PRO A 63 0.87 -8.39 -0.93
CA PRO A 63 -0.41 -8.23 -1.59
C PRO A 63 -1.56 -8.68 -0.66
N ARG A 64 -2.58 -7.83 -0.50
CA ARG A 64 -3.79 -8.16 0.27
C ARG A 64 -4.83 -8.94 -0.53
N ILE A 65 -4.77 -8.85 -1.86
CA ILE A 65 -5.73 -9.47 -2.77
C ILE A 65 -5.15 -10.81 -3.23
N LYS A 66 -5.88 -11.91 -2.97
CA LYS A 66 -5.48 -13.25 -3.43
C LYS A 66 -5.66 -13.37 -4.94
N CYS A 67 -4.97 -14.35 -5.56
CA CYS A 67 -5.03 -14.56 -7.01
C CYS A 67 -6.48 -14.68 -7.53
N ASP A 68 -7.34 -15.44 -6.86
CA ASP A 68 -8.74 -15.63 -7.27
C ASP A 68 -9.59 -14.35 -7.14
N GLU A 69 -9.27 -13.49 -6.18
CA GLU A 69 -9.93 -12.19 -6.02
C GLU A 69 -9.43 -11.20 -7.07
N PHE A 70 -8.14 -11.25 -7.39
CA PHE A 70 -7.56 -10.45 -8.46
C PHE A 70 -8.13 -10.84 -9.83
N ARG A 71 -8.37 -12.14 -10.06
CA ARG A 71 -9.07 -12.63 -11.27
C ARG A 71 -10.46 -12.03 -11.40
N LYS A 72 -11.24 -11.98 -10.32
CA LYS A 72 -12.58 -11.36 -10.33
C LYS A 72 -12.55 -9.87 -10.70
N ILE A 73 -11.50 -9.15 -10.31
CA ILE A 73 -11.30 -7.74 -10.70
C ILE A 73 -10.99 -7.66 -12.20
N LEU A 74 -10.11 -8.52 -12.72
CA LEU A 74 -9.78 -8.56 -14.15
C LEU A 74 -11.00 -8.93 -15.02
N ASP A 75 -11.88 -9.78 -14.50
CA ASP A 75 -13.10 -10.20 -15.18
C ASP A 75 -14.24 -9.17 -15.05
N SER A 76 -14.11 -8.18 -14.17
CA SER A 76 -15.09 -7.10 -14.05
C SER A 76 -14.89 -6.11 -15.19
N LYS A 77 -15.94 -5.89 -15.99
CA LYS A 77 -15.90 -4.91 -17.11
C LYS A 77 -15.72 -3.47 -16.62
N GLU A 78 -15.95 -3.21 -15.35
CA GLU A 78 -15.70 -1.95 -14.67
C GLU A 78 -15.01 -2.23 -13.33
N PRO A 79 -13.70 -1.95 -13.19
CA PRO A 79 -13.02 -1.96 -11.90
C PRO A 79 -13.42 -0.70 -11.11
N ASP A 80 -14.61 -0.75 -10.51
CA ASP A 80 -15.12 0.27 -9.59
C ASP A 80 -14.35 0.18 -8.25
N PRO A 81 -13.82 1.30 -7.71
CA PRO A 81 -13.21 1.36 -6.38
C PRO A 81 -14.04 0.72 -5.26
N LYS A 82 -15.37 0.72 -5.36
CA LYS A 82 -16.28 0.06 -4.43
C LYS A 82 -16.12 -1.47 -4.46
N THR A 83 -15.96 -2.08 -5.62
CA THR A 83 -15.67 -3.52 -5.75
C THR A 83 -14.35 -3.87 -5.07
N LEU A 84 -13.34 -3.00 -5.22
CA LEU A 84 -12.05 -3.18 -4.56
C LEU A 84 -12.18 -3.07 -3.02
N ILE A 85 -12.92 -2.07 -2.53
CA ILE A 85 -13.17 -1.87 -1.10
C ILE A 85 -13.98 -3.03 -0.50
N GLU A 86 -14.99 -3.55 -1.20
CA GLU A 86 -15.79 -4.70 -0.76
C GLU A 86 -14.94 -5.98 -0.62
N ILE A 87 -14.01 -6.22 -1.56
CA ILE A 87 -13.06 -7.34 -1.47
C ILE A 87 -12.13 -7.16 -0.26
N LEU A 88 -11.62 -5.95 -0.04
CA LEU A 88 -10.69 -5.66 1.06
C LEU A 88 -11.34 -5.74 2.45
N ASN A 89 -12.63 -5.37 2.57
CA ASN A 89 -13.36 -5.40 3.84
C ASN A 89 -13.83 -6.79 4.26
N ARG A 90 -13.84 -7.80 3.37
CA ARG A 90 -14.17 -9.19 3.72
C ARG A 90 -13.00 -9.95 4.37
N ASN A 91 -11.79 -9.40 4.24
CA ASN A 91 -10.54 -9.99 4.72
C ASN A 91 -9.93 -9.22 5.90
N GLY A 92 -10.73 -8.36 6.56
CA GLY A 92 -10.38 -7.61 7.77
C GLY A 92 -11.11 -8.14 8.99
#